data_AF-V6K789-F1
#
_entry.id   AF-V6K789-F1
#
_cell.length_a   1.000
_cell.length_b   1.000
_cell.length_c   1.000
_cell.angle_alpha   90.00
_cell.angle_beta   90.00
_cell.angle_gamma   90.00
#
_symmetry.space_group_name_H-M   'P 1'
#
loop_
_entity.id
_entity.type
_entity.pdbx_description
1 polymer ?
#
loop_
_entity_poly.entity_id
_entity_poly.type
_entity_poly.pdbx_seq_one_letter_code
_entity_poly.pdbx_strand_id
1 'polypeptide(L)'
;MNMPFEAVVFRPLPRPLKPFPQETEASFLARLATANAMPVQRLQRPSHWLESRLDPVGRLSVISGQPRTAIRYAIPRWERQAWNIPQGPFAATARWACRRCVARRTGTPGQGVMVWMSKHHDQVCIPHRLWIGRAVEAPANQFDLADLPEIVAAQKRHYRLLRRYGPDVINVCYEQTSRFWTTLLQHGYRISDLTQRLARLQPGDSPTKAPSAPPPSRGSSISSA
;
A
#
# COMPACT_ATOMS: atom_id res chain seq x y z
N MET A 1 -50.51 8.35 8.13
CA MET A 1 -49.27 7.67 7.66
C MET A 1 -48.13 8.68 7.71
N ASN A 2 -47.34 8.69 8.79
CA ASN A 2 -46.16 9.55 8.89
C ASN A 2 -45.03 8.93 8.05
N MET A 3 -44.66 9.56 6.93
CA MET A 3 -43.36 9.25 6.33
C MET A 3 -42.28 9.72 7.31
N PRO A 4 -41.35 8.86 7.72
CA PRO A 4 -40.22 9.30 8.52
C PRO A 4 -39.39 10.27 7.69
N PHE A 5 -39.12 11.44 8.23
CA PHE A 5 -38.14 12.37 7.67
C PHE A 5 -36.78 11.67 7.58
N GLU A 6 -36.28 11.44 6.36
CA GLU A 6 -34.99 10.81 6.12
C GLU A 6 -33.96 11.89 5.77
N ALA A 7 -33.40 12.55 6.79
CA ALA A 7 -32.25 13.42 6.59
C ALA A 7 -31.02 12.59 6.23
N VAL A 8 -30.83 12.31 4.95
CA VAL A 8 -29.54 11.86 4.42
C VAL A 8 -29.03 12.93 3.48
N VAL A 9 -28.50 14.00 4.06
CA VAL A 9 -27.67 14.95 3.31
C VAL A 9 -26.29 15.02 3.95
N PHE A 10 -25.59 13.89 3.96
CA PHE A 10 -24.13 13.96 3.90
C PHE A 10 -23.78 14.27 2.46
N ARG A 11 -23.59 15.56 2.12
CA ARG A 11 -22.89 15.88 0.88
C ARG A 11 -21.48 15.27 0.96
N PRO A 12 -20.90 14.84 -0.17
CA PRO A 12 -19.50 14.50 -0.21
C PRO A 12 -18.65 15.61 0.39
N LEU A 13 -17.58 15.23 1.09
CA LEU A 13 -16.67 16.21 1.64
C LEU A 13 -16.06 17.06 0.52
N PRO A 14 -15.71 18.32 0.79
CA PRO A 14 -15.23 19.25 -0.23
C PRO A 14 -14.00 18.76 -1.02
N ARG A 15 -13.13 17.98 -0.39
CA ARG A 15 -11.94 17.38 -1.02
C ARG A 15 -12.10 15.86 -1.09
N PRO A 16 -12.69 15.33 -2.17
CA PRO A 16 -12.83 13.90 -2.37
C PRO A 16 -11.46 13.27 -2.66
N LEU A 17 -11.26 12.03 -2.21
CA LEU A 17 -10.07 11.23 -2.53
C LEU A 17 -10.49 9.93 -3.20
N LYS A 18 -9.72 9.53 -4.21
CA LYS A 18 -9.84 8.19 -4.79
C LYS A 18 -9.24 7.16 -3.84
N PRO A 19 -9.94 6.04 -3.57
CA PRO A 19 -9.41 4.98 -2.73
C PRO A 19 -8.24 4.30 -3.44
N PHE A 20 -7.23 3.90 -2.69
CA PHE A 20 -6.11 3.15 -3.21
C PHE A 20 -6.47 1.65 -3.24
N PRO A 21 -6.09 0.88 -4.27
CA PRO A 21 -6.42 -0.55 -4.32
C PRO A 21 -5.90 -1.34 -3.11
N GLN A 22 -6.76 -2.17 -2.54
CA GLN A 22 -6.52 -2.92 -1.29
C GLN A 22 -6.29 -2.04 -0.05
N GLU A 23 -6.65 -0.77 -0.08
CA GLU A 23 -6.50 0.13 1.06
C GLU A 23 -7.32 -0.31 2.27
N THR A 24 -6.74 -0.17 3.45
CA THR A 24 -7.47 -0.39 4.70
C THR A 24 -8.50 0.72 4.93
N GLU A 25 -9.64 0.38 5.53
CA GLU A 25 -10.69 1.37 5.85
C GLU A 25 -10.12 2.51 6.72
N ALA A 26 -9.27 2.17 7.70
CA ALA A 26 -8.59 3.12 8.56
C ALA A 26 -7.66 4.09 7.79
N SER A 27 -6.82 3.58 6.86
CA SER A 27 -5.95 4.41 6.01
C SER A 27 -6.76 5.37 5.16
N PHE A 28 -7.81 4.88 4.50
CA PHE A 28 -8.63 5.71 3.63
C PHE A 28 -9.32 6.82 4.41
N LEU A 29 -9.92 6.50 5.56
CA LEU A 29 -10.56 7.48 6.43
C LEU A 29 -9.55 8.51 6.96
N ALA A 30 -8.38 8.08 7.41
CA ALA A 30 -7.33 9.00 7.90
C ALA A 30 -6.91 9.98 6.80
N ARG A 31 -6.65 9.49 5.58
CA ARG A 31 -6.30 10.34 4.44
C ARG A 31 -7.42 11.31 4.07
N LEU A 32 -8.67 10.83 4.06
CA LEU A 32 -9.83 11.66 3.76
C LEU A 32 -10.02 12.76 4.81
N ALA A 33 -9.81 12.43 6.09
CA ALA A 33 -9.86 13.40 7.19
C ALA A 33 -8.75 14.46 7.05
N THR A 34 -7.51 14.03 6.81
CA THR A 34 -6.36 14.94 6.60
C THR A 34 -6.60 15.87 5.42
N ALA A 35 -7.09 15.35 4.28
CA ALA A 35 -7.37 16.18 3.11
C ALA A 35 -8.43 17.25 3.37
N ASN A 36 -9.41 16.96 4.22
CA ASN A 36 -10.50 17.85 4.59
C ASN A 36 -10.27 18.59 5.93
N ALA A 37 -9.05 18.57 6.47
CA ALA A 37 -8.67 19.22 7.72
C ALA A 37 -9.63 18.91 8.88
N MET A 38 -10.01 17.64 9.04
CA MET A 38 -10.99 17.21 10.04
C MET A 38 -10.53 15.97 10.80
N PRO A 39 -10.98 15.79 12.06
CA PRO A 39 -10.64 14.59 12.84
C PRO A 39 -11.35 13.36 12.28
N VAL A 40 -10.63 12.23 12.22
CA VAL A 40 -11.16 10.96 11.67
C VAL A 40 -12.39 10.45 12.43
N GLN A 41 -12.49 10.74 13.73
CA GLN A 41 -13.61 10.36 14.58
C GLN A 41 -14.93 11.00 14.09
N ARG A 42 -14.88 12.22 13.55
CA ARG A 42 -16.06 12.87 12.98
C ARG A 42 -16.52 12.25 11.66
N LEU A 43 -15.64 11.57 10.94
CA LEU A 43 -16.03 10.78 9.76
C LEU A 43 -16.72 9.47 10.17
N GLN A 44 -16.24 8.84 11.24
CA GLN A 44 -16.77 7.56 11.73
C GLN A 44 -18.11 7.73 12.46
N ARG A 45 -18.25 8.83 13.21
CA ARG A 45 -19.43 9.20 14.00
C ARG A 45 -19.78 10.67 13.74
N PRO A 46 -20.42 10.97 12.60
CA PRO A 46 -20.75 12.34 12.24
C PRO A 46 -21.82 12.97 13.14
N SER A 47 -22.67 12.16 13.78
CA SER A 47 -23.62 12.59 14.81
C SER A 47 -23.51 11.69 16.04
N HIS A 48 -23.77 12.28 17.21
CA HIS A 48 -23.86 11.57 18.49
C HIS A 48 -25.31 11.18 18.84
N TRP A 49 -26.29 11.84 18.20
CA TRP A 49 -27.72 11.60 18.43
C TRP A 49 -28.38 10.77 17.33
N LEU A 50 -27.74 10.67 16.16
CA LEU A 50 -28.32 10.03 14.98
C LEU A 50 -27.41 8.91 14.50
N GLU A 51 -27.97 7.70 14.46
CA GLU A 51 -27.33 6.57 13.81
C GLU A 51 -27.58 6.61 12.29
N SER A 52 -26.53 6.37 11.52
CA SER A 52 -26.65 6.24 10.07
C SER A 52 -27.25 4.87 9.72
N ARG A 53 -28.36 4.87 8.97
CA ARG A 53 -28.94 3.64 8.38
C ARG A 53 -28.11 3.05 7.24
N LEU A 54 -27.17 3.83 6.68
CA LEU A 54 -26.31 3.35 5.60
C LEU A 54 -25.35 2.28 6.09
N ASP A 55 -25.22 1.22 5.30
CA ASP A 55 -24.16 0.23 5.47
C ASP A 55 -22.77 0.90 5.37
N PRO A 56 -21.71 0.30 5.94
CA PRO A 56 -20.39 0.92 5.95
C PRO A 56 -19.86 1.33 4.57
N VAL A 57 -20.11 0.55 3.51
CA VAL A 57 -19.75 0.92 2.13
C VAL A 57 -20.55 2.14 1.67
N GLY A 58 -21.84 2.20 1.99
CA GLY A 58 -22.69 3.36 1.71
C GLY A 58 -22.17 4.62 2.39
N ARG A 59 -21.83 4.53 3.68
CA ARG A 59 -21.23 5.66 4.41
C ARG A 59 -19.96 6.16 3.74
N LEU A 60 -19.02 5.26 3.42
CA LEU A 60 -17.78 5.64 2.73
C LEU A 60 -18.03 6.26 1.36
N SER A 61 -18.95 5.68 0.58
CA SER A 61 -19.34 6.18 -0.73
C SER A 61 -19.86 7.62 -0.65
N VAL A 62 -20.76 7.89 0.30
CA VAL A 62 -21.35 9.21 0.52
C VAL A 62 -20.30 10.23 1.00
N ILE A 63 -19.54 9.95 2.06
CA ILE A 63 -18.58 10.93 2.61
C ILE A 63 -17.43 11.24 1.64
N SER A 64 -17.00 10.26 0.84
CA SER A 64 -15.89 10.42 -0.09
C SER A 64 -16.30 10.87 -1.49
N GLY A 65 -17.61 10.85 -1.79
CA GLY A 65 -18.15 11.07 -3.13
C GLY A 65 -17.75 9.98 -4.14
N GLN A 66 -17.28 8.82 -3.69
CA GLN A 66 -16.84 7.73 -4.56
C GLN A 66 -17.98 6.74 -4.82
N PRO A 67 -18.07 6.14 -6.02
CA PRO A 67 -19.04 5.09 -6.28
C PRO A 67 -18.89 3.90 -5.33
N ARG A 68 -20.01 3.30 -4.91
CA ARG A 68 -20.01 2.10 -4.04
C ARG A 68 -19.16 0.96 -4.61
N THR A 69 -19.13 0.82 -5.93
CA THR A 69 -18.29 -0.17 -6.65
C THR A 69 -16.80 0.09 -6.46
N ALA A 70 -16.37 1.35 -6.56
CA ALA A 70 -14.99 1.74 -6.32
C ALA A 70 -14.56 1.47 -4.88
N ILE A 71 -15.43 1.79 -3.90
CA ILE A 71 -15.18 1.49 -2.49
C ILE A 71 -15.08 -0.02 -2.25
N ARG A 72 -16.00 -0.84 -2.77
CA ARG A 72 -15.97 -2.30 -2.59
C ARG A 72 -14.70 -2.93 -3.15
N TYR A 73 -14.25 -2.47 -4.33
CA TYR A 73 -13.08 -3.01 -4.98
C TYR A 73 -11.77 -2.57 -4.31
N ALA A 74 -11.68 -1.29 -3.96
CA ALA A 74 -10.45 -0.71 -3.45
C ALA A 74 -10.28 -0.88 -1.95
N ILE A 75 -11.37 -0.94 -1.17
CA ILE A 75 -11.35 -1.03 0.30
C ILE A 75 -12.06 -2.32 0.74
N PRO A 76 -11.40 -3.47 0.59
CA PRO A 76 -11.93 -4.72 1.09
C PRO A 76 -11.90 -4.76 2.62
N ARG A 77 -12.93 -5.37 3.21
CA ARG A 77 -13.15 -5.38 4.67
C ARG A 77 -12.69 -6.70 5.29
N TRP A 78 -11.42 -7.01 5.11
CA TRP A 78 -10.83 -8.28 5.58
C TRP A 78 -10.88 -8.44 7.11
N GLU A 79 -10.88 -7.34 7.88
CA GLU A 79 -11.00 -7.34 9.35
C GLU A 79 -12.27 -8.04 9.88
N ARG A 80 -13.31 -8.16 9.05
CA ARG A 80 -14.61 -8.73 9.43
C ARG A 80 -14.91 -10.08 8.81
N GLN A 81 -13.98 -10.63 8.04
CA GLN A 81 -14.10 -11.96 7.45
C GLN A 81 -13.31 -12.94 8.30
N ALA A 82 -13.98 -13.47 9.33
CA ALA A 82 -13.46 -14.57 10.13
C ALA A 82 -13.23 -15.79 9.22
N TRP A 83 -11.97 -16.17 9.03
CA TRP A 83 -11.40 -17.49 8.73
C TRP A 83 -12.03 -18.44 7.69
N ASN A 84 -13.09 -18.09 6.97
CA ASN A 84 -13.81 -18.99 6.07
C ASN A 84 -14.07 -18.39 4.68
N ILE A 85 -13.00 -17.93 4.00
CA ILE A 85 -13.05 -17.75 2.55
C ILE A 85 -11.93 -18.58 1.93
N PRO A 86 -12.26 -19.68 1.21
CA PRO A 86 -11.28 -20.53 0.54
C PRO A 86 -10.46 -19.85 -0.57
N GLN A 87 -10.67 -18.55 -0.85
CA GLN A 87 -10.13 -17.85 -2.04
C GLN A 87 -9.81 -16.34 -1.85
N GLY A 88 -9.59 -15.86 -0.61
CA GLY A 88 -9.08 -14.49 -0.34
C GLY A 88 -7.59 -14.51 0.03
N PRO A 89 -6.82 -13.39 -0.02
CA PRO A 89 -5.39 -13.41 0.27
C PRO A 89 -5.15 -13.83 1.72
N PHE A 90 -4.79 -15.11 1.87
CA PHE A 90 -4.52 -15.82 3.12
C PHE A 90 -3.65 -14.96 4.05
N ALA A 91 -4.18 -14.68 5.24
CA ALA A 91 -3.62 -13.79 6.25
C ALA A 91 -3.27 -12.39 5.73
N ALA A 92 -4.28 -11.64 5.28
CA ALA A 92 -4.12 -10.23 4.96
C ALA A 92 -3.59 -9.46 6.17
N THR A 93 -2.38 -8.92 6.07
CA THR A 93 -1.78 -8.04 7.08
C THR A 93 -1.79 -6.62 6.53
N ALA A 94 -2.14 -5.63 7.36
CA ALA A 94 -2.03 -4.24 6.98
C ALA A 94 -0.54 -3.84 6.89
N ARG A 95 -0.11 -3.32 5.74
CA ARG A 95 1.28 -2.92 5.49
C ARG A 95 1.34 -1.64 4.67
N TRP A 96 2.47 -0.93 4.75
CA TRP A 96 2.70 0.24 3.92
C TRP A 96 2.78 -0.15 2.44
N ALA A 97 1.94 0.46 1.62
CA ALA A 97 2.04 0.38 0.17
C ALA A 97 3.38 0.95 -0.30
N CYS A 98 3.84 0.49 -1.45
CA CYS A 98 5.04 1.04 -2.10
C CYS A 98 4.95 2.57 -2.24
N ARG A 99 5.92 3.30 -1.68
CA ARG A 99 5.97 4.77 -1.68
C ARG A 99 5.96 5.36 -3.09
N ARG A 100 6.61 4.69 -4.05
CA ARG A 100 6.62 5.09 -5.47
C ARG A 100 5.27 4.83 -6.15
N CYS A 101 4.57 3.72 -5.81
CA CYS A 101 3.20 3.48 -6.27
C CYS A 101 2.24 4.55 -5.75
N VAL A 102 2.35 4.91 -4.46
CA VAL A 102 1.50 5.92 -3.84
C VAL A 102 1.74 7.28 -4.47
N ALA A 103 3.00 7.71 -4.58
CA ALA A 103 3.33 8.98 -5.24
C ALA A 103 2.76 9.03 -6.66
N ARG A 104 2.92 7.97 -7.46
CA ARG A 104 2.39 7.89 -8.83
C ARG A 104 0.86 7.95 -8.90
N ARG A 105 0.14 7.32 -7.95
CA ARG A 105 -1.34 7.21 -7.99
C ARG A 105 -2.06 8.36 -7.32
N THR A 106 -1.46 8.95 -6.29
CA THR A 106 -2.09 10.00 -5.47
C THR A 106 -1.57 11.39 -5.79
N GLY A 107 -0.41 11.50 -6.46
CA GLY A 107 0.25 12.79 -6.71
C GLY A 107 0.97 13.38 -5.50
N THR A 108 0.84 12.78 -4.31
CA THR A 108 1.41 13.30 -3.07
C THR A 108 2.59 12.43 -2.63
N PRO A 109 3.85 12.83 -2.90
CA PRO A 109 5.01 12.13 -2.35
C PRO A 109 4.99 12.19 -0.81
N GLY A 110 5.42 11.11 -0.15
CA GLY A 110 5.47 11.03 1.32
C GLY A 110 4.15 10.66 2.00
N GLN A 111 3.02 10.69 1.31
CA GLN A 111 1.76 10.20 1.87
C GLN A 111 1.86 8.68 2.10
N GLY A 112 1.65 8.24 3.34
CA GLY A 112 1.54 6.84 3.68
C GLY A 112 0.16 6.29 3.31
N VAL A 113 0.12 5.07 2.75
CA VAL A 113 -1.13 4.33 2.51
C VAL A 113 -0.94 2.93 3.06
N MET A 114 -1.80 2.52 3.99
CA MET A 114 -1.81 1.14 4.49
C MET A 114 -2.77 0.32 3.64
N VAL A 115 -2.27 -0.78 3.09
CA VAL A 115 -3.04 -1.72 2.27
C VAL A 115 -2.98 -3.11 2.87
N TRP A 116 -3.99 -3.90 2.57
CA TRP A 116 -4.01 -5.33 2.83
C TRP A 116 -3.09 -6.04 1.85
N MET A 117 -2.11 -6.77 2.39
CA MET A 117 -1.18 -7.59 1.63
C MET A 117 -1.15 -9.00 2.16
N SER A 118 -0.82 -9.98 1.33
CA SER A 118 -0.53 -11.32 1.81
C SER A 118 0.62 -11.26 2.82
N LYS A 119 0.43 -11.90 3.98
CA LYS A 119 1.47 -12.04 5.02
C LYS A 119 2.78 -12.60 4.46
N HIS A 120 2.67 -13.52 3.51
CA HIS A 120 3.80 -14.30 3.02
C HIS A 120 4.24 -13.90 1.61
N HIS A 121 3.30 -13.57 0.73
CA HIS A 121 3.61 -13.52 -0.69
C HIS A 121 4.01 -12.14 -1.19
N ASP A 122 3.69 -11.06 -0.48
CA ASP A 122 3.93 -9.70 -0.95
C ASP A 122 5.08 -9.06 -0.15
N GLN A 123 6.31 -9.28 -0.60
CA GLN A 123 7.50 -8.71 0.04
C GLN A 123 8.18 -7.62 -0.82
N VAL A 124 8.00 -7.67 -2.14
CA VAL A 124 8.68 -6.75 -3.07
C VAL A 124 7.70 -6.13 -4.05
N CYS A 125 7.77 -4.80 -4.19
CA CYS A 125 7.13 -4.10 -5.28
C CYS A 125 7.95 -4.29 -6.56
N ILE A 126 7.59 -5.29 -7.39
CA ILE A 126 8.34 -5.61 -8.61
C ILE A 126 8.54 -4.41 -9.55
N PRO A 127 7.51 -3.58 -9.85
CA PRO A 127 7.69 -2.44 -10.77
C PRO A 127 8.68 -1.40 -10.28
N HIS A 128 8.76 -1.18 -8.96
CA HIS A 128 9.58 -0.13 -8.36
C HIS A 128 10.85 -0.64 -7.68
N ARG A 129 11.04 -1.96 -7.65
CA ARG A 129 12.14 -2.67 -6.99
C ARG A 129 12.34 -2.23 -5.54
N LEU A 130 11.25 -2.06 -4.81
CA LEU A 130 11.31 -1.70 -3.39
C LEU A 130 10.91 -2.88 -2.52
N TRP A 131 11.65 -3.12 -1.44
CA TRP A 131 11.19 -3.97 -0.36
C TRP A 131 10.02 -3.30 0.36
N ILE A 132 8.86 -3.95 0.33
CA ILE A 132 7.62 -3.54 1.01
C ILE A 132 7.21 -4.57 2.08
N GLY A 133 8.11 -5.53 2.31
CA GLY A 133 7.90 -6.73 3.07
C GLY A 133 8.10 -6.53 4.56
N ARG A 134 8.53 -7.61 5.23
CA ARG A 134 8.67 -7.62 6.71
C ARG A 134 9.70 -6.57 7.13
N ALA A 135 9.56 -6.04 8.34
CA ALA A 135 10.39 -4.98 8.92
C ALA A 135 10.22 -3.56 8.32
N VAL A 136 9.30 -3.34 7.38
CA VAL A 136 8.97 -1.96 6.94
C VAL A 136 7.96 -1.35 7.91
N GLU A 137 8.45 -0.53 8.84
CA GLU A 137 7.63 0.18 9.83
C GLU A 137 7.10 1.54 9.35
N ALA A 138 7.75 2.13 8.35
CA ALA A 138 7.34 3.38 7.71
C ALA A 138 7.63 3.34 6.20
N PRO A 139 6.92 4.12 5.35
CA PRO A 139 7.20 4.18 3.92
C PRO A 139 8.65 4.59 3.60
N ALA A 140 9.27 5.43 4.45
CA ALA A 140 10.67 5.84 4.31
C ALA A 140 11.66 4.68 4.46
N ASN A 141 11.29 3.64 5.21
CA ASN A 141 12.14 2.47 5.48
C ASN A 141 12.08 1.43 4.34
N GLN A 142 11.38 1.73 3.24
CA GLN A 142 11.32 0.85 2.06
C GLN A 142 12.66 0.88 1.31
N PHE A 143 13.37 -0.24 1.41
CA PHE A 143 14.70 -0.42 0.85
C PHE A 143 14.68 -0.57 -0.68
N ASP A 144 15.61 0.09 -1.38
CA ASP A 144 15.76 -0.01 -2.84
C ASP A 144 16.58 -1.24 -3.22
N LEU A 145 16.01 -2.08 -4.09
CA LEU A 145 16.57 -3.34 -4.55
C LEU A 145 17.17 -3.22 -5.95
N ALA A 146 17.51 -2.00 -6.40
CA ALA A 146 18.15 -1.76 -7.69
C ALA A 146 19.39 -2.63 -7.88
N ASP A 147 20.23 -2.74 -6.84
CA ASP A 147 21.50 -3.49 -6.85
C ASP A 147 21.34 -4.94 -6.36
N LEU A 148 20.10 -5.39 -6.14
CA LEU A 148 19.76 -6.74 -5.67
C LEU A 148 18.73 -7.42 -6.61
N PRO A 149 19.05 -7.57 -7.91
CA PRO A 149 18.13 -8.13 -8.90
C PRO A 149 17.70 -9.57 -8.57
N GLU A 150 18.51 -10.33 -7.86
CA GLU A 150 18.22 -11.69 -7.40
C GLU A 150 17.01 -11.74 -6.46
N ILE A 151 16.81 -10.72 -5.62
CA ILE A 151 15.67 -10.63 -4.70
C ILE A 151 14.38 -10.38 -5.50
N VAL A 152 14.44 -9.49 -6.49
CA VAL A 152 13.32 -9.21 -7.40
C VAL A 152 12.99 -10.45 -8.24
N ALA A 153 14.01 -11.18 -8.72
CA ALA A 153 13.85 -12.42 -9.45
C ALA A 153 13.21 -13.52 -8.59
N ALA A 154 13.61 -13.64 -7.32
CA ALA A 154 13.01 -14.56 -6.35
C ALA A 154 11.52 -14.26 -6.14
N GLN A 155 11.13 -12.98 -5.97
CA GLN A 155 9.72 -12.59 -5.88
C GLN A 155 8.93 -12.96 -7.15
N LYS A 156 9.50 -12.71 -8.34
CA LYS A 156 8.87 -13.09 -9.61
C LYS A 156 8.66 -14.60 -9.71
N ARG A 157 9.67 -15.40 -9.31
CA ARG A 157 9.59 -16.86 -9.28
C ARG A 157 8.52 -17.32 -8.29
N HIS A 158 8.47 -16.73 -7.09
CA HIS A 158 7.43 -16.99 -6.09
C HIS A 158 6.03 -16.78 -6.65
N TYR A 159 5.76 -15.65 -7.32
CA TYR A 159 4.47 -15.42 -7.97
C TYR A 159 4.15 -16.37 -9.13
N ARG A 160 5.15 -16.95 -9.80
CA ARG A 160 4.90 -18.02 -10.78
C ARG A 160 4.48 -19.31 -10.09
N LEU A 161 5.14 -19.67 -8.99
CA LEU A 161 4.77 -20.83 -8.18
C LEU A 161 3.37 -20.68 -7.60
N LEU A 162 3.05 -19.51 -7.02
CA LEU A 162 1.74 -19.19 -6.48
C LEU A 162 0.62 -19.31 -7.53
N ARG A 163 0.86 -18.84 -8.76
CA ARG A 163 -0.11 -18.97 -9.85
C ARG A 163 -0.26 -20.40 -10.37
N ARG A 164 0.83 -21.19 -10.34
CA ARG A 164 0.84 -22.56 -10.86
C ARG A 164 0.21 -23.56 -9.91
N TYR A 165 0.51 -23.44 -8.61
CA TYR A 165 0.13 -24.44 -7.59
C TYR A 165 -0.95 -23.94 -6.63
N GLY A 166 -1.31 -22.66 -6.72
CA GLY A 166 -2.30 -22.05 -5.84
C GLY A 166 -1.74 -21.69 -4.45
N PRO A 167 -2.51 -20.90 -3.69
CA PRO A 167 -2.11 -20.43 -2.36
C PRO A 167 -2.05 -21.54 -1.32
N ASP A 168 -2.93 -22.54 -1.35
CA ASP A 168 -3.00 -23.59 -0.32
C ASP A 168 -1.69 -24.38 -0.23
N VAL A 169 -1.15 -24.79 -1.38
CA VAL A 169 0.13 -25.51 -1.47
C VAL A 169 1.29 -24.59 -1.09
N ILE A 170 1.34 -23.40 -1.68
CA ILE A 170 2.49 -22.50 -1.54
C ILE A 170 2.60 -21.91 -0.13
N ASN A 171 1.49 -21.74 0.59
CA ASN A 171 1.49 -21.31 1.98
C ASN A 171 2.22 -22.31 2.88
N VAL A 172 1.88 -23.59 2.77
CA VAL A 172 2.52 -24.66 3.57
C VAL A 172 4.01 -24.73 3.26
N CYS A 173 4.39 -24.72 1.98
CA CYS A 173 5.79 -24.72 1.58
C CYS A 173 6.55 -23.49 2.09
N TYR A 174 5.95 -22.30 2.01
CA TYR A 174 6.55 -21.07 2.50
C TYR A 174 6.79 -21.15 4.02
N GLU A 175 5.79 -21.60 4.78
CA GLU A 175 5.88 -21.69 6.22
C GLU A 175 6.94 -22.70 6.66
N GLN A 176 6.97 -23.90 6.07
CA GLN A 176 7.99 -24.90 6.36
C GLN A 176 9.40 -24.39 6.02
N THR A 177 9.57 -23.78 4.85
CA THR A 177 10.87 -23.22 4.42
C THR A 177 11.31 -22.09 5.34
N SER A 178 10.39 -21.20 5.73
CA SER A 178 10.67 -20.10 6.65
C SER A 178 11.06 -20.61 8.05
N ARG A 179 10.39 -21.65 8.56
CA ARG A 179 10.73 -22.29 9.84
C ARG A 179 12.12 -22.90 9.77
N PHE A 180 12.39 -23.70 8.74
CA PHE A 180 13.71 -24.30 8.51
C PHE A 180 14.83 -23.26 8.50
N TRP A 181 14.68 -22.17 7.73
CA TRP A 181 15.67 -21.09 7.71
C TRP A 181 15.83 -20.40 9.07
N THR A 182 14.74 -20.20 9.80
CA THR A 182 14.80 -19.60 11.14
C THR A 182 15.58 -20.49 12.10
N THR A 183 15.31 -21.81 12.07
CA THR A 183 16.01 -22.81 12.88
C THR A 183 17.50 -22.87 12.55
N LEU A 184 17.87 -22.88 11.26
CA LEU A 184 19.29 -22.83 10.86
C LEU A 184 20.00 -21.59 11.44
N LEU A 185 19.38 -20.41 11.31
CA LEU A 185 19.95 -19.18 11.84
C LEU A 185 20.08 -19.21 13.37
N GLN A 186 19.09 -19.76 14.08
CA GLN A 186 19.12 -19.93 15.54
C GLN A 186 20.24 -20.88 16.01
N HIS A 187 20.55 -21.91 15.22
CA HIS A 187 21.66 -22.82 15.49
C HIS A 187 23.02 -22.31 15.01
N GLY A 188 23.12 -21.03 14.65
CA GLY A 188 24.40 -20.39 14.31
C GLY A 188 24.89 -20.70 12.89
N TYR A 189 24.10 -21.39 12.06
CA TYR A 189 24.43 -21.53 10.64
C TYR A 189 24.32 -20.16 9.97
N ARG A 190 25.44 -19.66 9.49
CA ARG A 190 25.50 -18.42 8.71
C ARG A 190 25.62 -18.76 7.24
N ILE A 191 24.91 -17.99 6.42
CA ILE A 191 25.22 -17.95 4.99
C ILE A 191 26.67 -17.47 4.89
N SER A 192 27.53 -18.26 4.25
CA SER A 192 28.98 -17.99 4.14
C SER A 192 29.31 -16.58 3.64
N ASP A 193 28.38 -16.00 2.89
CA ASP A 193 28.50 -14.70 2.24
C ASP A 193 27.65 -13.58 2.89
N LEU A 194 27.22 -13.76 4.14
CA LEU A 194 26.30 -12.83 4.81
C LEU A 194 26.87 -11.40 4.87
N THR A 195 28.15 -11.25 5.21
CA THR A 195 28.81 -9.93 5.32
C THR A 195 28.83 -9.19 3.98
N GLN A 196 29.16 -9.89 2.88
CA GLN A 196 29.17 -9.29 1.54
C GLN A 196 27.75 -8.90 1.10
N ARG A 197 26.75 -9.73 1.42
CA ARG A 197 25.34 -9.44 1.12
C ARG A 197 24.80 -8.27 1.93
N LEU A 198 25.16 -8.16 3.22
CA LEU A 198 24.80 -7.02 4.06
C LEU A 198 25.47 -5.73 3.58
N ALA A 199 26.70 -5.80 3.05
CA ALA A 199 27.35 -4.64 2.45
C ALA A 199 26.57 -4.08 1.25
N ARG A 200 25.90 -4.93 0.45
CA ARG A 200 25.00 -4.50 -0.64
C ARG A 200 23.66 -3.94 -0.16
N LEU A 201 23.30 -4.21 1.10
CA LEU A 201 22.10 -3.69 1.76
C LEU A 201 22.35 -2.38 2.51
N GLN A 202 23.60 -1.92 2.58
CA GLN A 202 23.88 -0.55 3.03
C GLN A 202 23.19 0.39 2.05
N PRO A 203 22.42 1.38 2.51
CA PRO A 203 21.80 2.33 1.61
C PRO A 203 22.90 3.02 0.81
N GLY A 204 23.03 2.65 -0.46
CA GLY A 204 23.82 3.42 -1.40
C GLY A 204 23.20 4.81 -1.46
N ASP A 205 24.04 5.85 -1.41
CA ASP A 205 23.65 7.21 -1.71
C ASP A 205 22.96 7.19 -3.07
N SER A 206 21.62 7.16 -3.06
CA SER A 206 20.86 7.23 -4.29
C SER A 206 21.27 8.56 -4.93
N PRO A 207 21.79 8.57 -6.16
CA PRO A 207 22.23 9.81 -6.77
C PRO A 207 21.01 10.72 -6.80
N THR A 208 21.12 11.83 -6.07
CA THR A 208 20.19 12.93 -6.16
C THR A 208 20.20 13.30 -7.63
N LYS A 209 19.17 12.89 -8.39
CA LYS A 209 18.99 13.39 -9.74
C LYS A 209 18.78 14.88 -9.58
N ALA A 210 19.85 15.66 -9.75
CA ALA A 210 19.76 17.09 -9.88
C ALA A 210 18.70 17.39 -10.94
N PRO A 211 17.79 18.35 -10.71
CA PRO A 211 16.87 18.78 -11.74
C PRO A 211 17.70 19.16 -12.97
N SER A 212 17.40 18.54 -14.11
CA SER A 212 18.05 18.83 -15.39
C SER A 212 18.04 20.35 -15.61
N ALA A 213 19.21 20.95 -15.74
CA ALA A 213 19.35 22.36 -16.05
C ALA A 213 18.52 22.70 -17.31
N PRO A 214 17.80 23.83 -17.33
CA PRO A 214 17.07 24.25 -18.52
C PRO A 214 18.07 24.48 -19.67
N PRO A 215 17.67 24.21 -20.92
CA PRO A 215 18.53 24.42 -22.09
C PRO A 215 18.90 25.91 -22.20
N PRO A 216 20.13 26.23 -22.65
CA PRO A 216 20.56 27.61 -22.79
C PRO A 216 19.66 28.36 -23.78
N SER A 217 19.18 29.53 -23.36
CA SER A 217 18.45 30.47 -24.20
C SER A 217 19.29 30.83 -25.42
N ARG A 218 18.78 30.57 -26.63
CA ARG A 218 19.35 31.11 -27.86
C ARG A 218 19.31 32.63 -27.77
N GLY A 219 20.48 33.25 -27.63
CA GLY A 219 20.62 34.69 -27.75
C GLY A 219 20.20 35.13 -29.15
N SER A 220 19.26 36.06 -29.21
CA SER A 220 18.94 36.81 -30.42
C SER A 220 20.09 37.77 -30.69
N SER A 221 20.99 37.39 -31.59
CA SER A 221 21.88 38.34 -32.26
C SER A 221 21.06 39.15 -33.25
N ILE A 222 20.64 40.35 -32.82
CA ILE A 222 20.23 41.42 -33.72
C ILE A 222 21.53 42.04 -34.23
N SER A 223 21.90 41.74 -35.46
CA SER A 223 22.92 42.49 -36.19
C SER A 223 22.26 43.75 -36.75
N SER A 224 22.71 44.91 -36.29
CA SER A 224 22.47 46.20 -36.95
C SER A 224 23.56 46.42 -38.00
N ALA A 225 23.16 46.53 -39.27
CA ALA A 225 23.84 47.27 -40.33
C ALA A 225 22.78 47.65 -41.37
#